data_AF-A0A0N1KSL6-F1
#
_entry.id   AF-A0A0N1KSL6-F1
#
_cell.length_a   1.000
_cell.length_b   1.000
_cell.length_c   1.000
_cell.angle_alpha   90.00
_cell.angle_beta   90.00
_cell.angle_gamma   90.00
#
_symmetry.space_group_name_H-M   'P 1'
#
loop_
_entity.id
_entity.type
_entity.pdbx_description
1 polymer ?
#
loop_
_entity_poly.entity_id
_entity_poly.type
_entity_poly.pdbx_seq_one_letter_code
_entity_poly.pdbx_strand_id
1 'polypeptide(L)'
;MAQCLSSVCAVSHVVKNDHFLQGVLAAPARRALQKEKIDSLEKLSDYSEEDIRKLHGFGKNAMDKLKNYMKEHQISFRDIYT
;
A
#
# COMPACT_ATOMS: atom_id res chain seq x y z
N MET A 1 34.43 9.73 -12.37
CA MET A 1 33.01 9.72 -12.80
C MET A 1 32.34 8.58 -12.06
N ALA A 2 31.45 8.87 -11.11
CA ALA A 2 30.82 7.84 -10.29
C ALA A 2 29.88 7.01 -11.17
N GLN A 3 30.19 5.72 -11.34
CA GLN A 3 29.24 4.75 -11.86
C GLN A 3 28.17 4.57 -10.78
N CYS A 4 27.01 5.20 -10.97
CA CYS A 4 25.82 4.81 -10.25
C CYS A 4 25.51 3.36 -10.66
N LEU A 5 25.91 2.40 -9.82
CA LEU A 5 25.39 1.04 -9.91
C LEU A 5 23.88 1.17 -9.85
N SER A 6 23.23 0.88 -10.98
CA SER A 6 21.82 0.57 -11.03
C SER A 6 21.58 -0.53 -10.00
N SER A 7 21.02 -0.14 -8.85
CA SER A 7 20.53 -1.09 -7.86
C SER A 7 19.41 -1.86 -8.53
N VAL A 8 19.76 -3.02 -9.08
CA VAL A 8 18.81 -4.04 -9.48
C VAL A 8 18.22 -4.54 -8.18
N CYS A 9 17.21 -3.84 -7.68
CA CYS A 9 16.27 -4.43 -6.74
C CYS A 9 15.59 -5.56 -7.51
N ALA A 10 16.12 -6.77 -7.35
CA ALA A 10 15.51 -7.99 -7.84
C ALA A 10 14.11 -8.09 -7.23
N VAL A 11 13.12 -7.60 -7.98
CA VAL A 11 11.72 -7.85 -7.68
C VAL A 11 11.48 -9.24 -8.22
N SER A 12 11.51 -10.23 -7.35
CA SER A 12 11.00 -11.56 -7.65
C SER A 12 9.54 -11.43 -8.07
N HIS A 13 9.33 -11.33 -9.37
CA HIS A 13 8.04 -11.09 -9.99
C HIS A 13 7.33 -12.43 -10.13
N VAL A 14 6.79 -12.95 -9.03
CA VAL A 14 5.73 -13.95 -9.12
C VAL A 14 4.50 -13.20 -9.61
N VAL A 15 4.20 -13.34 -10.91
CA VAL A 15 3.04 -12.71 -11.56
C VAL A 15 1.77 -13.31 -10.94
N LYS A 16 1.30 -12.72 -9.83
CA LYS A 16 -0.10 -12.79 -9.43
C LYS A 16 -0.74 -11.49 -9.90
N ASN A 17 -1.84 -11.60 -10.63
CA ASN A 17 -2.61 -10.45 -11.12
C ASN A 17 -3.26 -9.69 -9.94
N ASP A 18 -2.46 -8.98 -9.16
CA ASP A 18 -2.93 -8.11 -8.08
C ASP A 18 -2.94 -6.65 -8.59
N HIS A 19 -4.05 -6.28 -9.24
CA HIS A 19 -4.32 -4.92 -9.73
C HIS A 19 -4.83 -4.00 -8.62
N PHE A 20 -4.93 -4.50 -7.39
CA PHE A 20 -5.46 -3.74 -6.25
C PHE A 20 -4.67 -2.43 -6.04
N LEU A 21 -5.38 -1.31 -6.11
CA LEU A 21 -4.84 0.06 -6.00
C LEU A 21 -3.78 0.40 -7.05
N GLN A 22 -3.79 -0.28 -8.21
CA GLN A 22 -3.03 0.15 -9.38
C GLN A 22 -3.52 1.55 -9.83
N GLY A 23 -2.58 2.43 -10.16
CA GLY A 23 -2.89 3.84 -10.47
C GLY A 23 -3.08 4.73 -9.24
N VAL A 24 -3.49 4.18 -8.09
CA VAL A 24 -3.64 4.91 -6.82
C VAL A 24 -2.32 4.94 -6.04
N LEU A 25 -1.72 3.78 -5.81
CA LEU A 25 -0.50 3.62 -5.02
C LEU A 25 0.72 3.27 -5.87
N ALA A 26 1.91 3.69 -5.44
CA ALA A 26 3.17 3.28 -6.05
C ALA A 26 3.47 1.79 -5.78
N ALA A 27 4.32 1.17 -6.62
CA ALA A 27 4.64 -0.25 -6.52
C ALA A 27 5.14 -0.71 -5.13
N PRO A 28 5.97 0.06 -4.38
CA PRO A 28 6.39 -0.34 -3.04
C PRO A 28 5.24 -0.50 -2.04
N ALA A 29 4.27 0.41 -2.05
CA ALA A 29 3.13 0.39 -1.13
C ALA A 29 2.18 -0.77 -1.46
N ARG A 30 1.87 -1.00 -2.75
CA ARG A 30 1.05 -2.15 -3.18
C ARG A 30 1.68 -3.49 -2.79
N ARG A 31 3.00 -3.62 -2.95
CA ARG A 31 3.73 -4.84 -2.52
C ARG A 31 3.66 -5.06 -1.02
N ALA A 32 3.68 -3.99 -0.23
CA ALA A 32 3.55 -4.12 1.22
C ALA A 32 2.14 -4.61 1.62
N LEU A 33 1.08 -4.08 1.00
CA LEU A 33 -0.28 -4.59 1.20
C LEU A 33 -0.41 -6.06 0.81
N GLN A 34 0.16 -6.46 -0.34
CA GLN A 34 0.13 -7.84 -0.81
C GLN A 34 0.86 -8.80 0.15
N LYS A 35 1.97 -8.37 0.77
CA LYS A 35 2.67 -9.16 1.79
C LYS A 35 1.79 -9.41 3.02
N GLU A 36 1.01 -8.42 3.42
CA GLU A 36 0.01 -8.53 4.49
C GLU A 36 -1.30 -9.19 4.03
N LYS A 37 -1.39 -9.65 2.77
CA LYS A 37 -2.59 -10.25 2.15
C LYS A 37 -3.80 -9.30 2.12
N ILE A 38 -3.54 -8.00 2.09
CA ILE A 38 -4.54 -6.93 1.94
C ILE A 38 -4.72 -6.65 0.44
N ASP A 39 -5.81 -7.16 -0.12
CA ASP A 39 -6.13 -7.12 -1.55
C ASP A 39 -7.51 -6.48 -1.84
N SER A 40 -8.17 -5.92 -0.82
CA SER A 40 -9.49 -5.30 -0.93
C SER A 40 -9.68 -4.15 0.07
N LEU A 41 -10.68 -3.29 -0.17
CA LEU A 41 -11.01 -2.18 0.73
C LEU A 41 -11.62 -2.67 2.04
N GLU A 42 -12.39 -3.75 2.00
CA GLU A 42 -12.97 -4.40 3.17
C GLU A 42 -11.87 -4.88 4.10
N LYS A 43 -10.84 -5.55 3.58
CA LYS A 43 -9.68 -5.93 4.39
C LYS A 43 -8.94 -4.73 4.95
N LEU A 44 -8.80 -3.63 4.21
CA LEU A 44 -8.20 -2.40 4.74
C LEU A 44 -8.97 -1.85 5.95
N SER A 45 -10.29 -2.02 5.97
CA SER A 45 -11.13 -1.56 7.08
C SER A 45 -10.90 -2.34 8.38
N ASP A 46 -10.25 -3.51 8.33
CA ASP A 46 -9.84 -4.28 9.52
C ASP A 46 -8.57 -3.73 10.19
N TYR A 47 -7.83 -2.85 9.49
CA TYR A 47 -6.58 -2.27 9.97
C TYR A 47 -6.78 -0.82 10.40
N SER A 48 -6.02 -0.38 11.40
CA SER A 48 -5.98 1.03 11.75
C SER A 48 -5.10 1.83 10.77
N GLU A 49 -5.31 3.15 10.71
CA GLU A 49 -4.45 4.05 9.93
C GLU A 49 -2.97 3.90 10.34
N GLU A 50 -2.73 3.70 11.63
CA GLU A 50 -1.40 3.48 12.23
C GLU A 50 -0.76 2.16 11.80
N ASP A 51 -1.54 1.09 11.66
CA ASP A 51 -1.04 -0.21 11.18
C ASP A 51 -0.58 -0.11 9.73
N ILE A 52 -1.37 0.55 8.88
CA ILE A 52 -1.03 0.75 7.48
C ILE A 52 0.18 1.69 7.32
N ARG A 53 0.28 2.76 8.13
CA ARG A 53 1.40 3.71 8.08
C ARG A 53 2.76 3.05 8.39
N LYS A 54 2.79 1.97 9.18
CA LYS A 54 4.01 1.22 9.50
C LYS A 54 4.52 0.38 8.33
N LEU A 55 3.69 0.14 7.31
CA LEU A 55 4.08 -0.66 6.16
C LEU A 55 5.05 0.10 5.25
N HIS A 56 5.97 -0.63 4.62
CA HIS A 56 6.93 -0.04 3.70
C HIS A 56 6.24 0.66 2.52
N GLY A 57 6.62 1.91 2.25
CA GLY A 57 6.06 2.70 1.14
C GLY A 57 4.83 3.54 1.50
N PHE A 58 4.38 3.52 2.77
CA PHE A 58 3.24 4.32 3.28
C PHE A 58 3.68 5.63 3.96
N GLY A 59 4.46 6.44 3.24
CA GLY A 59 4.71 7.83 3.65
C GLY A 59 3.49 8.74 3.43
N LYS A 60 3.60 10.02 3.79
CA LYS A 60 2.50 11.02 3.72
C LYS A 60 1.68 10.95 2.43
N ASN A 61 2.34 11.02 1.28
CA ASN A 61 1.66 11.01 -0.03
C ASN A 61 0.88 9.71 -0.31
N ALA A 62 1.42 8.55 0.08
CA ALA A 62 0.73 7.28 -0.10
C ALA A 62 -0.48 7.17 0.83
N MET A 63 -0.34 7.61 2.09
CA MET A 63 -1.43 7.66 3.04
C MET A 63 -2.55 8.61 2.59
N ASP A 64 -2.22 9.82 2.13
CA ASP A 64 -3.21 10.79 1.64
C ASP A 64 -4.02 10.22 0.47
N LYS A 65 -3.35 9.59 -0.51
CA LYS A 65 -4.02 8.94 -1.64
C LYS A 65 -4.90 7.78 -1.22
N LEU A 66 -4.41 6.93 -0.31
CA LEU A 66 -5.19 5.80 0.19
C LEU A 66 -6.44 6.27 0.92
N LYS A 67 -6.32 7.27 1.81
CA LYS A 67 -7.46 7.84 2.55
C LYS A 67 -8.50 8.44 1.62
N ASN A 68 -8.07 9.18 0.61
CA ASN A 68 -8.98 9.76 -0.38
C ASN A 68 -9.74 8.67 -1.13
N TYR A 69 -9.03 7.64 -1.59
CA TYR A 69 -9.64 6.50 -2.28
C TYR A 69 -10.63 5.76 -1.38
N MET A 70 -10.26 5.42 -0.13
CA MET A 70 -11.17 4.77 0.81
C MET A 70 -12.42 5.62 1.07
N LYS A 71 -12.27 6.95 1.21
CA LYS A 71 -13.37 7.89 1.40
C LYS A 71 -14.31 7.96 0.19
N GLU A 72 -13.79 7.96 -1.03
CA GLU A 72 -14.60 7.91 -2.27
C GLU A 72 -15.49 6.66 -2.32
N HIS A 73 -15.01 5.57 -1.72
CA HIS A 73 -15.72 4.31 -1.57
C HIS A 73 -16.49 4.17 -0.24
N GLN A 74 -16.58 5.23 0.57
CA GLN A 74 -17.28 5.26 1.86
C GLN A 74 -16.76 4.22 2.88
N ILE A 75 -15.47 3.88 2.79
CA ILE A 75 -14.79 2.97 3.72
C ILE A 75 -13.79 3.78 4.55
N SER A 76 -13.63 3.40 5.81
CA SER A 76 -12.66 3.98 6.73
C SER A 76 -11.77 2.89 7.32
N PHE A 77 -10.64 3.29 7.90
CA PHE A 77 -9.83 2.40 8.73
C PHE A 77 -10.59 2.02 10.00
N ARG A 78 -10.15 0.93 10.63
CA ARG A 78 -10.61 0.54 11.97
C ARG A 78 -10.26 1.60 13.00
N ASP A 79 -11.25 2.00 13.78
CA ASP A 79 -11.02 2.82 14.97
C ASP A 79 -10.32 2.00 16.05
N ILE A 80 -9.28 2.57 16.66
CA ILE A 80 -8.49 1.93 17.73
C ILE A 80 -9.00 2.23 19.14
N TYR A 81 -10.11 2.95 19.26
CA TYR A 81 -10.67 3.45 20.52
C TYR A 81 -12.09 2.92 20.81
N THR A 82 -12.50 1.87 20.10
CA THR A 82 -13.80 1.19 20.28
C THR A 82 -13.54 -0.26 20.63
#